data_AF-A0A2V8FRI9-F1
#
_entry.id   AF-A0A2V8FRI9-F1
#
_cell.length_a   1.000
_cell.length_b   1.000
_cell.length_c   1.000
_cell.angle_alpha   90.00
_cell.angle_beta   90.00
_cell.angle_gamma   90.00
#
_symmetry.space_group_name_H-M   'P 1'
#
loop_
_entity.id
_entity.type
_entity.pdbx_description
1 polymer ?
#
loop_
_entity_poly.entity_id
_entity_poly.type
_entity_poly.pdbx_seq_one_letter_code
_entity_poly.pdbx_strand_id
1 'polypeptide(L)'
;MKATAELAEHAERIVSLPSLRSLRLLFWFVAAGFTFAATVLAQTPRLGRISFPTSGSAAAQPHFLRGVLLLHSFEYDDAIDAFRTAQALDPGFAMAYWGEAMCYNQPLWYNENLEKARAA
;
A
#
# COMPACT_ATOMS: atom_id res chain seq x y z
N MET A 1 4.98 -14.66 -65.76
CA MET A 1 3.79 -14.59 -64.88
C MET A 1 4.07 -14.80 -63.38
N LYS A 2 5.11 -15.54 -62.95
CA LYS A 2 5.45 -15.65 -61.51
C LYS A 2 6.08 -14.38 -60.91
N ALA A 3 7.00 -13.73 -61.62
CA ALA A 3 7.71 -12.55 -61.13
C ALA A 3 6.80 -11.34 -60.83
N THR A 4 5.66 -11.22 -61.52
CA THR A 4 4.70 -10.12 -61.33
C THR A 4 3.79 -10.32 -60.11
N ALA A 5 3.57 -11.56 -59.67
CA ALA A 5 2.78 -11.86 -58.48
C ALA A 5 3.57 -11.61 -57.18
N GLU A 6 4.86 -11.96 -57.15
CA GLU A 6 5.73 -11.68 -55.99
C GLU A 6 5.98 -10.18 -55.76
N LEU A 7 5.97 -9.37 -56.83
CA LEU A 7 6.10 -7.91 -56.72
C LEU A 7 4.82 -7.27 -56.16
N ALA A 8 3.64 -7.81 -56.49
CA ALA A 8 2.36 -7.33 -55.96
C ALA A 8 2.22 -7.67 -54.46
N GLU A 9 2.64 -8.87 -54.05
CA GLU A 9 2.63 -9.28 -52.64
C GLU A 9 3.59 -8.44 -51.77
N HIS A 10 4.77 -8.10 -52.29
CA HIS A 10 5.70 -7.19 -51.60
C HIS A 10 5.14 -5.76 -51.47
N ALA A 11 4.39 -5.28 -52.45
CA ALA A 11 3.79 -3.93 -52.41
C ALA A 11 2.69 -3.82 -51.34
N GLU A 12 1.85 -4.84 -51.16
CA GLU A 12 0.82 -4.84 -50.11
C GLU A 12 1.42 -4.90 -48.70
N ARG A 13 2.54 -5.61 -48.52
CA ARG A 13 3.28 -5.62 -47.25
C ARG A 13 3.79 -4.23 -46.86
N ILE A 14 4.20 -3.39 -47.82
CA ILE A 14 4.70 -2.03 -47.57
C ILE A 14 3.55 -1.07 -47.17
N VAL A 15 2.36 -1.25 -47.72
CA VAL A 15 1.16 -0.43 -47.39
C VAL A 15 0.59 -0.79 -46.01
N SER A 16 0.83 -2.02 -45.54
CA SER A 16 0.38 -2.51 -44.22
C SER A 16 1.25 -2.06 -43.03
N LEU A 17 2.37 -1.37 -43.26
CA LEU A 17 3.22 -0.87 -42.18
C LEU A 17 2.50 0.24 -41.39
N PRO A 18 2.40 0.13 -40.06
CA PRO A 18 1.76 1.16 -39.25
C PRO A 18 2.48 2.50 -39.46
N SER A 19 1.73 3.54 -39.77
CA SER A 19 2.31 4.87 -40.02
C SER A 19 3.18 5.33 -38.84
N LEU A 20 4.23 6.11 -39.10
CA LEU A 20 5.08 6.72 -38.07
C LEU A 20 4.29 7.46 -36.97
N ARG A 21 3.06 7.90 -37.28
CA ARG A 21 2.12 8.49 -36.31
C ARG A 21 1.55 7.46 -35.33
N SER A 22 1.21 6.26 -35.81
CA SER A 22 0.69 5.16 -35.00
C SER A 22 1.74 4.61 -34.03
N LEU A 23 3.01 4.53 -34.45
CA LEU A 23 4.12 4.13 -33.58
C LEU A 23 4.43 5.19 -32.50
N ARG A 24 4.32 6.48 -32.84
CA ARG A 24 4.48 7.58 -31.88
C ARG A 24 3.35 7.61 -30.85
N LEU A 25 2.11 7.40 -31.25
CA LEU A 25 0.97 7.34 -30.32
C LEU A 25 1.10 6.15 -29.36
N LEU A 26 1.48 4.98 -29.86
CA LEU A 26 1.72 3.81 -29.02
C LEU A 26 2.86 4.05 -28.01
N PHE A 27 3.97 4.66 -28.45
CA PHE A 27 5.07 5.03 -27.57
C PHE A 27 4.62 5.97 -26.43
N TRP A 28 3.86 7.02 -26.76
CA TRP A 28 3.33 7.94 -25.74
C TRP A 28 2.31 7.27 -24.81
N PHE A 29 1.50 6.34 -25.33
CA PHE A 29 0.55 5.58 -24.52
C PHE A 29 1.27 4.65 -23.52
N VAL A 30 2.31 3.95 -23.96
CA VAL A 30 3.14 3.09 -23.11
C VAL A 30 3.95 3.92 -22.10
N ALA A 31 4.55 5.04 -22.53
CA ALA A 31 5.31 5.92 -21.63
C ALA A 31 4.42 6.57 -20.56
N ALA A 32 3.20 6.99 -20.93
CA ALA A 32 2.21 7.50 -19.98
C ALA A 32 1.75 6.42 -18.99
N GLY A 33 1.46 5.21 -19.49
CA GLY A 33 1.10 4.07 -18.64
C GLY A 33 2.20 3.69 -17.65
N PHE A 34 3.46 3.68 -18.10
CA PHE A 34 4.62 3.37 -17.25
C PHE A 34 4.84 4.43 -16.16
N THR A 35 4.74 5.72 -16.51
CA THR A 35 4.89 6.83 -15.54
C THR A 35 3.78 6.82 -14.49
N PHE A 36 2.54 6.51 -14.88
CA PHE A 36 1.42 6.37 -13.96
C PHE A 36 1.61 5.20 -12.99
N ALA A 37 2.00 4.02 -13.48
CA ALA A 37 2.25 2.85 -12.66
C ALA A 37 3.36 3.09 -11.62
N ALA A 38 4.46 3.74 -12.02
CA ALA A 38 5.55 4.09 -11.11
C ALA A 38 5.09 5.02 -9.97
N THR A 39 4.19 5.97 -10.26
CA THR A 39 3.68 6.92 -9.27
C THR A 39 2.78 6.25 -8.22
N VAL A 40 1.95 5.29 -8.63
CA VAL A 40 1.10 4.51 -7.72
C VAL A 40 1.93 3.62 -6.80
N LEU A 41 2.94 2.93 -7.35
CA LEU A 41 3.84 2.08 -6.58
C LEU A 41 4.70 2.87 -5.58
N ALA A 42 4.92 4.16 -5.82
CA ALA A 42 5.69 5.04 -4.94
C ALA A 42 4.87 5.67 -3.80
N GLN A 43 3.55 5.45 -3.73
CA GLN A 43 2.73 5.99 -2.65
C GLN A 43 3.03 5.26 -1.34
N THR A 44 3.88 5.83 -0.49
CA THR A 44 4.02 5.37 0.90
C THR A 44 2.83 5.91 1.71
N PRO A 45 2.01 5.06 2.35
CA PRO A 45 0.91 5.54 3.19
C PRO A 45 1.46 6.43 4.29
N ARG A 46 1.01 7.70 4.32
CA ARG A 46 1.39 8.65 5.37
C ARG A 46 0.26 8.75 6.38
N LEU A 47 0.41 8.07 7.50
CA LEU A 47 -0.54 8.13 8.62
C LEU A 47 -0.45 9.45 9.42
N GLY A 48 0.53 10.30 9.12
CA GLY A 48 0.83 11.52 9.87
C GLY A 48 1.97 11.33 10.87
N ARG A 49 2.07 12.23 11.85
CA ARG A 49 3.08 12.20 12.91
C ARG A 49 2.45 12.70 14.21
N ILE A 50 2.74 12.01 15.30
CA ILE A 50 2.36 12.38 16.66
C ILE A 50 3.59 12.41 17.55
N SER A 51 3.54 13.20 18.62
CA SER A 51 4.46 13.12 19.75
C SER A 51 3.70 12.53 20.93
N PHE A 52 4.08 11.33 21.36
CA PHE A 52 3.45 10.62 22.47
C PHE A 52 4.55 10.05 23.36
N PRO A 53 5.11 10.82 24.30
CA PRO A 53 6.13 10.31 25.22
C PRO A 53 5.57 9.17 26.07
N THR A 54 6.30 8.05 26.15
CA THR A 54 5.95 6.92 27.00
C THR A 54 7.19 6.37 27.71
N SER A 55 6.98 5.44 28.64
CA SER A 55 8.05 4.70 29.31
C SER A 55 8.56 3.47 28.51
N GLY A 56 8.00 3.21 27.32
CA GLY A 56 8.41 2.08 26.50
C GLY A 56 9.83 2.23 25.97
N SER A 57 10.48 1.11 25.66
CA SER A 57 11.83 1.11 25.11
C SER A 57 11.92 1.90 23.79
N ALA A 58 13.12 2.42 23.49
CA ALA A 58 13.37 3.13 22.24
C ALA A 58 13.08 2.28 20.99
N ALA A 59 13.21 0.95 21.10
CA ALA A 59 12.88 0.01 20.02
C ALA A 59 11.36 -0.19 19.86
N ALA A 60 10.60 -0.23 20.96
CA ALA A 60 9.16 -0.42 20.93
C ALA A 60 8.37 0.85 20.54
N GLN A 61 8.89 2.03 20.92
CA GLN A 61 8.21 3.32 20.74
C GLN A 61 7.73 3.59 19.29
N PRO A 62 8.51 3.36 18.22
CA PRO A 62 8.04 3.58 16.86
C PRO A 62 6.85 2.71 16.47
N HIS A 63 6.81 1.46 16.94
CA HIS A 63 5.72 0.53 16.67
C HIS A 63 4.44 0.94 17.43
N PHE A 64 4.57 1.37 18.68
CA PHE A 64 3.47 1.96 19.44
C PHE A 64 2.90 3.21 18.75
N LEU A 65 3.75 4.14 18.31
CA LEU A 65 3.29 5.35 17.61
C LEU A 65 2.57 4.99 16.30
N ARG A 66 3.05 3.97 15.57
CA ARG A 66 2.36 3.47 14.38
C ARG A 66 0.99 2.90 14.74
N GLY A 67 0.88 2.08 15.79
CA GLY A 67 -0.37 1.53 16.27
C GLY A 67 -1.39 2.61 16.63
N VAL A 68 -0.98 3.66 17.35
CA VAL A 68 -1.86 4.80 17.70
C VAL A 68 -2.39 5.52 16.46
N LEU A 69 -1.53 5.74 15.46
CA LEU A 69 -1.93 6.40 14.21
C LEU A 69 -2.91 5.55 13.38
N LEU A 70 -2.70 4.23 13.34
CA LEU A 70 -3.62 3.28 12.70
C LEU A 70 -4.95 3.20 13.44
N LEU A 71 -4.92 3.10 14.77
CA LEU A 71 -6.11 3.12 15.62
C LEU A 71 -6.92 4.41 15.41
N HIS A 72 -6.26 5.57 15.31
CA HIS A 72 -6.92 6.84 15.01
C HIS A 72 -7.57 6.86 13.62
N SER A 73 -7.03 6.09 12.67
CA SER A 73 -7.55 5.96 11.31
C SER A 73 -8.53 4.78 11.16
N PHE A 74 -8.90 4.13 12.27
CA PHE A 74 -9.79 2.97 12.31
C PHE A 74 -9.27 1.71 11.60
N GLU A 75 -7.95 1.62 11.42
CA GLU A 75 -7.26 0.46 10.85
C GLU A 75 -6.91 -0.54 11.98
N TYR A 76 -7.93 -1.17 12.55
CA TYR A 76 -7.80 -1.92 13.80
C TYR A 76 -6.87 -3.13 13.73
N ASP A 77 -6.93 -3.94 12.67
CA ASP A 77 -6.11 -5.16 12.55
C ASP A 77 -4.62 -4.81 12.45
N ASP A 78 -4.28 -3.83 11.59
CA ASP A 78 -2.92 -3.34 11.46
C ASP A 78 -2.43 -2.66 12.75
N ALA A 79 -3.32 -1.98 13.47
CA ALA A 79 -2.99 -1.37 14.76
C ALA A 79 -2.63 -2.44 15.80
N ILE A 80 -3.41 -3.52 15.89
CA ILE A 80 -3.15 -4.67 16.78
C ILE A 80 -1.77 -5.25 16.50
N ASP A 81 -1.41 -5.48 15.23
CA ASP A 81 -0.11 -6.03 14.86
C ASP A 81 1.04 -5.09 15.25
N ALA A 82 0.87 -3.78 15.07
CA ALA A 82 1.84 -2.78 15.50
C ALA A 82 2.02 -2.77 17.03
N PHE A 83 0.92 -2.86 17.79
CA PHE A 83 0.96 -2.92 19.24
C PHE A 83 1.62 -4.21 19.74
N ARG A 84 1.29 -5.38 19.17
CA ARG A 84 1.94 -6.66 19.50
C ARG A 84 3.43 -6.64 19.19
N THR A 85 3.83 -5.98 18.11
CA THR A 85 5.26 -5.80 17.81
C THR A 85 5.94 -4.96 18.90
N ALA A 86 5.29 -3.89 19.37
CA ALA A 86 5.81 -3.08 20.48
C ALA A 86 5.90 -3.90 21.79
N GLN A 87 4.90 -4.74 22.10
CA GLN A 87 4.93 -5.66 23.24
C GLN A 87 6.06 -6.69 23.13
N ALA A 88 6.29 -7.26 21.95
CA ALA A 88 7.37 -8.23 21.75
C ALA A 88 8.76 -7.60 21.96
N LEU A 89 8.92 -6.33 21.60
CA LEU A 89 10.16 -5.57 21.80
C LEU A 89 10.33 -5.06 23.24
N ASP A 90 9.23 -4.83 23.94
CA ASP A 90 9.20 -4.43 25.35
C ASP A 90 7.99 -5.04 26.06
N PRO A 91 8.13 -6.25 26.64
CA PRO A 91 7.02 -6.92 27.34
C PRO A 91 6.52 -6.17 28.58
N GLY A 92 7.26 -5.17 29.08
CA GLY A 92 6.84 -4.31 30.18
C GLY A 92 6.05 -3.08 29.72
N PHE A 93 5.86 -2.88 28.41
CA PHE A 93 5.29 -1.67 27.86
C PHE A 93 3.75 -1.65 27.95
N ALA A 94 3.23 -1.30 29.12
CA ALA A 94 1.79 -1.28 29.42
C ALA A 94 0.92 -0.53 28.38
N MET A 95 1.42 0.55 27.78
CA MET A 95 0.65 1.29 26.78
C MET A 95 0.47 0.54 25.45
N ALA A 96 1.38 -0.39 25.11
CA ALA A 96 1.21 -1.23 23.92
C ALA A 96 0.05 -2.24 24.13
N TYR A 97 -0.05 -2.82 25.32
CA TYR A 97 -1.18 -3.68 25.71
C TYR A 97 -2.51 -2.92 25.73
N TRP A 98 -2.51 -1.72 26.33
CA TRP A 98 -3.67 -0.82 26.28
C TRP A 98 -4.10 -0.48 24.85
N GLY A 99 -3.14 -0.20 23.97
CA GLY A 99 -3.40 0.10 22.56
C GLY A 99 -4.07 -1.07 21.82
N GLU A 100 -3.57 -2.29 22.00
CA GLU A 100 -4.21 -3.50 21.45
C GLU A 100 -5.64 -3.66 21.99
N ALA A 101 -5.83 -3.54 23.30
CA ALA A 101 -7.14 -3.68 23.92
C ALA A 101 -8.16 -2.68 23.35
N MET A 102 -7.76 -1.44 23.09
CA MET A 102 -8.62 -0.42 22.49
C MET A 102 -9.07 -0.76 21.06
N CYS A 103 -8.30 -1.55 20.31
CA CYS A 103 -8.66 -1.91 18.94
C CYS A 103 -9.91 -2.84 18.86
N TYR A 104 -10.25 -3.50 19.96
CA TYR A 104 -11.44 -4.34 20.08
C TYR A 104 -12.68 -3.59 20.56
N ASN A 105 -12.59 -2.28 20.82
CA ASN A 105 -13.72 -1.42 21.10
C ASN A 105 -13.97 -0.49 19.91
N GLN A 106 -14.91 -0.87 19.02
CA GLN A 106 -15.19 -0.18 17.76
C GLN A 106 -16.58 0.46 17.80
N PRO A 107 -16.77 1.55 18.58
CA PRO A 107 -18.10 2.08 18.91
C PRO A 107 -18.86 2.62 17.70
N LEU A 108 -18.16 3.13 16.68
CA LEU A 108 -18.80 3.59 15.44
C LEU A 108 -19.49 2.44 14.66
N TRP A 109 -19.05 1.21 14.88
CA TRP A 109 -19.57 0.01 14.22
C TRP A 109 -20.39 -0.88 15.15
N TYR A 110 -20.65 -0.44 16.39
CA TYR A 110 -21.31 -1.25 17.43
C TYR A 110 -20.67 -2.64 17.59
N ASN A 111 -19.34 -2.72 17.42
CA ASN A 111 -18.57 -3.94 17.51
C ASN A 111 -17.59 -3.86 18.68
N GLU A 112 -17.88 -4.60 19.74
CA GLU A 112 -17.06 -4.66 20.94
C GLU A 112 -16.72 -6.11 21.27
N ASN A 113 -15.43 -6.44 21.33
CA ASN A 113 -14.96 -7.76 21.76
C ASN A 113 -14.17 -7.67 23.06
N LEU A 114 -14.91 -7.67 24.16
CA LEU A 114 -14.38 -7.51 25.52
C LEU A 114 -13.52 -8.69 25.98
N GLU A 115 -13.77 -9.89 25.44
CA GLU A 115 -12.93 -11.07 25.72
C GLU A 115 -11.52 -10.86 25.14
N LYS A 116 -11.42 -10.50 23.86
CA LYS A 116 -10.13 -10.20 23.21
C LYS A 116 -9.44 -8.99 23.82
N ALA A 117 -10.19 -7.94 24.17
CA ALA A 117 -9.63 -6.75 24.82
C ALA A 117 -8.95 -7.08 26.16
N ARG A 118 -9.48 -8.03 26.93
CA ARG A 118 -8.90 -8.47 28.21
C ARG A 118 -7.75 -9.45 28.04
N ALA A 119 -7.68 -10.13 26.89
CA ALA A 119 -6.63 -11.09 26.56
C ALA A 119 -5.40 -10.43 25.91
N ALA A 120 -5.51 -9.15 25.53
CA ALA A 120 -4.42 -8.34 25.01
C ALA A 120 -3.24 -8.30 25.98
#